data_AF-A0AA91JSY8-F1
#
_entry.id   AF-A0AA91JSY8-F1
#
_cell.length_a   1.000
_cell.length_b   1.000
_cell.length_c   1.000
_cell.angle_alpha   90.00
_cell.angle_beta   90.00
_cell.angle_gamma   90.00
#
_symmetry.space_group_name_H-M   'P 1'
#
loop_
_entity.id
_entity.type
_entity.pdbx_description
1 polymer ?
#
loop_
_entity_poly.entity_id
_entity_poly.type
_entity_poly.pdbx_seq_one_letter_code
_entity_poly.pdbx_strand_id
1 'polypeptide(L)'
;MPDGDIFHGLSGLYQKPYRILCEGKLERNECAWMTMQPFLKDLKKKGDAAILIAKAMGELLARGIKDSDKNQSIDWADLSKKLDRLAQQANIPNRTKSLALEAGKIILNRLRNGEQFDTSTIPEVVIEGYMQKVYVSEFEARIPPISNDHAQVDNLTFTERREALRKDIFDQINKWAKKANVDEGVGNLRRNRRSQVKEIDLEEDLVI
;
A
#
# COMPACT_ATOMS: atom_id res chain seq x y z
N MET A 1 -22.91 -1.24 32.14
CA MET A 1 -23.06 -1.23 30.67
C MET A 1 -21.67 -1.22 30.09
N PRO A 2 -21.25 -2.18 29.26
CA PRO A 2 -20.03 -2.03 28.49
C PRO A 2 -20.35 -1.13 27.30
N ASP A 3 -19.73 0.04 27.25
CA ASP A 3 -19.81 0.93 26.09
C ASP A 3 -19.32 0.13 24.88
N GLY A 4 -20.23 -0.07 23.91
CA GLY A 4 -20.02 -0.84 22.69
C GLY A 4 -19.04 -0.17 21.75
N ASP A 5 -17.77 -0.14 22.15
CA ASP A 5 -16.71 0.54 21.43
C ASP A 5 -16.21 -0.36 20.29
N ILE A 6 -16.98 -0.40 19.20
CA ILE A 6 -16.81 -1.35 18.07
C ILE A 6 -15.48 -1.14 17.30
N PHE A 7 -14.71 -0.10 17.65
CA PHE A 7 -13.48 0.29 16.94
C PHE A 7 -12.18 -0.04 17.67
N HIS A 8 -12.20 -0.88 18.72
CA HIS A 8 -10.99 -1.28 19.45
C HIS A 8 -9.86 -1.74 18.50
N GLY A 9 -8.75 -0.99 18.48
CA GLY A 9 -7.54 -1.30 17.71
C GLY A 9 -7.38 -0.56 16.37
N LEU A 10 -8.46 0.00 15.80
CA LEU A 10 -8.43 0.76 14.55
C LEU A 10 -8.19 2.25 14.81
N SER A 11 -7.26 2.86 14.07
CA SER A 11 -7.03 4.31 14.18
C SER A 11 -8.29 5.09 13.81
N GLY A 12 -8.55 6.19 14.52
CA GLY A 12 -9.64 7.13 14.19
C GLY A 12 -9.64 7.60 12.73
N LEU A 13 -8.47 7.61 12.07
CA LEU A 13 -8.35 7.89 10.63
C LEU A 13 -9.14 6.89 9.76
N TYR A 14 -9.19 5.62 10.16
CA TYR A 14 -9.75 4.53 9.38
C TYR A 14 -11.14 4.06 9.83
N GLN A 15 -11.67 4.61 10.93
CA GLN A 15 -13.02 4.27 11.41
C GLN A 15 -14.10 4.54 10.36
N LYS A 16 -14.00 5.66 9.63
CA LYS A 16 -14.94 6.01 8.56
C LYS A 16 -14.85 5.04 7.36
N PRO A 17 -13.67 4.76 6.78
CA PRO A 17 -13.50 3.70 5.79
C PRO A 17 -14.06 2.33 6.23
N TYR A 18 -13.79 1.92 7.46
CA TYR A 18 -14.31 0.66 8.00
C TYR A 18 -15.85 0.66 8.05
N ARG A 19 -16.47 1.73 8.58
CA ARG A 19 -17.93 1.84 8.61
C ARG A 19 -18.54 1.76 7.21
N ILE A 20 -17.94 2.43 6.22
CA ILE A 20 -18.40 2.39 4.82
C ILE A 20 -18.36 0.95 4.27
N LEU A 21 -17.30 0.19 4.54
CA LEU A 21 -17.19 -1.21 4.13
C LEU A 21 -18.28 -2.09 4.76
N CYS A 22 -18.56 -1.89 6.06
CA CYS A 22 -19.64 -2.59 6.75
C CYS A 22 -21.02 -2.23 6.17
N GLU A 23 -21.29 -0.95 5.92
CA GLU A 23 -22.60 -0.51 5.43
C GLU A 23 -22.85 -0.91 3.96
N GLY A 24 -21.81 -0.94 3.11
CA GLY A 24 -21.93 -1.35 1.72
C GLY A 24 -22.78 -0.44 0.83
N LYS A 25 -23.05 0.80 1.28
CA LYS A 25 -23.95 1.74 0.59
C LYS A 25 -23.29 2.52 -0.55
N LEU A 26 -21.96 2.50 -0.63
CA LEU A 26 -21.21 3.23 -1.64
C LEU A 26 -20.65 2.27 -2.68
N GLU A 27 -20.55 2.75 -3.91
CA GLU A 27 -19.84 2.02 -4.96
C GLU A 27 -18.37 1.80 -4.59
N ARG A 28 -17.77 0.75 -5.19
CA ARG A 28 -16.40 0.32 -4.92
C ARG A 28 -15.37 1.43 -5.11
N ASN A 29 -15.50 2.19 -6.21
CA ASN A 29 -14.64 3.32 -6.57
C ASN A 29 -14.70 4.45 -5.52
N GLU A 30 -15.89 4.74 -4.99
CA GLU A 30 -16.12 5.77 -3.98
C GLU A 30 -15.59 5.32 -2.62
N CYS A 31 -15.81 4.05 -2.26
CA CYS A 31 -15.19 3.43 -1.09
C CYS A 31 -13.66 3.56 -1.15
N ALA A 32 -13.06 3.26 -2.31
CA ALA A 32 -11.61 3.35 -2.50
C ALA A 32 -11.13 4.79 -2.31
N TRP A 33 -11.78 5.73 -2.99
CA TRP A 33 -11.44 7.15 -2.92
C TRP A 33 -11.52 7.72 -1.49
N MET A 34 -12.52 7.28 -0.72
CA MET A 34 -12.70 7.64 0.69
C MET A 34 -11.62 7.03 1.58
N THR A 35 -11.18 5.81 1.30
CA THR A 35 -10.10 5.11 2.02
C THR A 35 -8.71 5.69 1.71
N MET A 36 -8.50 6.21 0.50
CA MET A 36 -7.22 6.79 0.11
C MET A 36 -6.86 8.07 0.87
N GLN A 37 -7.84 8.82 1.39
CA GLN A 37 -7.55 10.05 2.14
C GLN A 37 -6.86 9.82 3.49
N PRO A 38 -7.39 9.00 4.40
CA PRO A 38 -6.71 8.68 5.64
C PRO A 38 -5.37 7.97 5.39
N PHE A 39 -5.30 7.11 4.37
CA PHE A 39 -4.03 6.47 4.03
C PHE A 39 -2.97 7.46 3.55
N LEU A 40 -3.33 8.43 2.69
CA LEU A 40 -2.42 9.51 2.32
C LEU A 40 -1.92 10.33 3.52
N LYS A 41 -2.83 10.63 4.47
CA LYS A 41 -2.46 11.35 5.70
C LYS A 41 -1.47 10.54 6.53
N ASP A 42 -1.68 9.23 6.64
CA ASP A 42 -0.79 8.35 7.41
C ASP A 42 0.60 8.23 6.76
N LEU A 43 0.66 8.11 5.42
CA LEU A 43 1.93 8.16 4.69
C LEU A 43 2.67 9.49 4.93
N LYS A 44 1.97 10.63 4.81
CA LYS A 44 2.56 11.96 5.08
C LYS A 44 3.05 12.11 6.52
N LYS A 45 2.34 11.53 7.49
CA LYS A 45 2.77 11.51 8.89
C LYS A 45 4.04 10.68 9.10
N LYS A 46 4.20 9.58 8.37
CA LYS A 46 5.40 8.74 8.41
C LYS A 46 6.61 9.40 7.72
N GLY A 47 6.36 10.34 6.81
CA GLY A 47 7.36 11.23 6.22
C GLY A 47 8.19 10.59 5.10
N ASP A 48 9.05 11.40 4.51
CA ASP A 48 9.80 11.05 3.30
C ASP A 48 10.93 10.04 3.55
N ALA A 49 11.48 10.01 4.77
CA ALA A 49 12.60 9.15 5.13
C ALA A 49 12.33 7.66 4.85
N ALA A 50 11.09 7.19 5.03
CA ALA A 50 10.73 5.81 4.72
C ALA A 50 10.74 5.50 3.21
N ILE A 51 10.36 6.48 2.37
CA ILE A 51 10.44 6.38 0.91
C ILE A 51 11.89 6.32 0.47
N LEU A 52 12.75 7.18 1.02
CA LEU A 52 14.18 7.20 0.69
C LEU A 52 14.85 5.86 1.01
N ILE A 53 14.53 5.24 2.13
CA ILE A 53 15.07 3.91 2.48
C ILE A 53 14.56 2.84 1.51
N ALA A 54 13.26 2.82 1.22
CA ALA A 54 12.68 1.87 0.27
C ALA A 54 13.29 2.03 -1.14
N LYS A 55 13.49 3.27 -1.58
CA LYS A 55 14.19 3.60 -2.83
C LYS A 55 15.63 3.07 -2.80
N ALA A 56 16.40 3.41 -1.78
CA ALA A 56 17.80 2.97 -1.64
C ALA A 56 17.94 1.44 -1.61
N MET A 57 16.99 0.74 -0.99
CA MET A 57 16.91 -0.72 -1.02
C MET A 57 16.71 -1.23 -2.46
N GLY A 58 15.77 -0.66 -3.22
CA GLY A 58 15.55 -1.06 -4.60
C GLY A 58 16.73 -0.72 -5.52
N GLU A 59 17.39 0.41 -5.32
CA GLU A 59 18.61 0.78 -6.05
C GLU A 59 19.79 -0.16 -5.75
N LEU A 60 19.88 -0.64 -4.51
CA LEU A 60 20.88 -1.64 -4.12
C LEU A 60 20.61 -2.97 -4.84
N LEU A 61 19.35 -3.41 -4.89
CA LEU A 61 18.95 -4.62 -5.60
C LEU A 61 19.20 -4.51 -7.10
N ALA A 62 18.82 -3.38 -7.71
CA ALA A 62 19.04 -3.10 -9.13
C ALA A 62 20.53 -3.14 -9.50
N ARG A 63 21.39 -2.57 -8.66
CA ARG A 63 22.86 -2.64 -8.84
C ARG A 63 23.37 -4.07 -8.75
N GLY A 64 22.93 -4.83 -7.74
CA GLY A 64 23.33 -6.22 -7.56
C GLY A 64 23.04 -7.09 -8.79
N ILE A 65 21.92 -6.84 -9.48
CA ILE A 65 21.57 -7.54 -10.73
C ILE A 65 22.46 -7.08 -11.88
N LYS A 66 22.59 -5.75 -12.09
CA LYS A 66 23.41 -5.21 -13.19
C LYS A 66 24.87 -5.63 -13.12
N ASP A 67 25.42 -5.78 -11.92
CA ASP A 67 26.80 -6.24 -11.75
C ASP A 67 26.96 -7.73 -12.03
N SER A 68 25.88 -8.52 -11.91
CA SER A 68 25.88 -9.95 -12.24
C SER A 68 25.91 -10.24 -13.74
N ASP A 69 25.36 -9.35 -14.56
CA ASP A 69 25.42 -9.42 -16.02
C ASP A 69 26.88 -9.41 -16.54
N LYS A 70 27.84 -9.06 -15.69
CA LYS A 70 29.30 -9.10 -15.95
C LYS A 70 29.94 -10.46 -15.58
N ASN A 71 29.19 -11.56 -15.66
CA ASN A 71 29.61 -12.95 -15.33
C ASN A 71 29.95 -13.19 -13.84
N GLN A 72 29.35 -12.44 -12.92
CA GLN A 72 29.50 -12.69 -11.48
C GLN A 72 28.20 -13.29 -10.93
N SER A 73 28.31 -14.33 -10.10
CA SER A 73 27.15 -14.85 -9.38
C SER A 73 26.67 -13.82 -8.33
N ILE A 74 25.35 -13.67 -8.19
CA ILE A 74 24.77 -12.77 -7.20
C ILE A 74 24.93 -13.38 -5.80
N ASP A 75 25.61 -12.69 -4.89
CA ASP A 75 25.59 -13.00 -3.47
C ASP A 75 24.32 -12.44 -2.80
N TRP A 76 23.26 -13.25 -2.82
CA TRP A 76 21.98 -12.92 -2.21
C TRP A 76 22.07 -12.71 -0.69
N ALA A 77 23.00 -13.39 -0.02
CA ALA A 77 23.17 -13.29 1.43
C ALA A 77 23.79 -11.94 1.81
N ASP A 78 24.78 -11.48 1.05
CA ASP A 78 25.36 -10.15 1.21
C ASP A 78 24.35 -9.04 0.89
N LEU A 79 23.57 -9.17 -0.19
CA LEU A 79 22.48 -8.22 -0.48
C LEU A 79 21.47 -8.13 0.67
N SER A 80 21.05 -9.26 1.23
CA SER A 80 20.15 -9.29 2.39
C SER A 80 20.73 -8.54 3.60
N LYS A 81 22.01 -8.78 3.94
CA LYS A 81 22.71 -8.08 5.03
C LYS A 81 22.81 -6.57 4.78
N LYS A 82 23.03 -6.16 3.53
CA LYS A 82 23.08 -4.75 3.15
C LYS A 82 21.70 -4.07 3.29
N LEU A 83 20.60 -4.75 2.96
CA LEU A 83 19.24 -4.25 3.23
C LEU A 83 19.00 -4.06 4.75
N ASP A 84 19.42 -5.03 5.56
CA ASP A 84 19.30 -4.94 7.02
C ASP A 84 20.06 -3.72 7.58
N ARG A 85 21.30 -3.50 7.11
CA ARG A 85 22.12 -2.33 7.49
C ARG A 85 21.46 -1.01 7.08
N LEU A 86 20.94 -0.91 5.87
CA LEU A 86 20.22 0.29 5.39
C LEU A 86 19.03 0.63 6.31
N ALA A 87 18.24 -0.38 6.69
CA ALA A 87 17.10 -0.17 7.59
C ALA A 87 17.56 0.26 9.00
N GLN A 88 18.63 -0.34 9.53
CA GLN A 88 19.14 -0.04 10.87
C GLN A 88 19.68 1.38 10.99
N GLN A 89 20.41 1.86 9.97
CA GLN A 89 21.04 3.18 9.93
C GLN A 89 20.03 4.33 9.84
N ALA A 90 18.81 4.07 9.39
CA ALA A 90 17.80 5.09 9.28
C ALA A 90 17.33 5.62 10.64
N ASN A 91 17.14 6.93 10.77
CA ASN A 91 16.55 7.53 11.96
C ASN A 91 15.02 7.66 11.84
N ILE A 92 14.31 6.54 11.78
CA ILE A 92 12.84 6.48 11.68
C ILE A 92 12.24 5.49 12.70
N PRO A 93 10.93 5.54 12.99
CA PRO A 93 10.30 4.60 13.93
C PRO A 93 10.51 3.13 13.53
N ASN A 94 10.76 2.26 14.52
CA ASN A 94 11.07 0.84 14.29
C ASN A 94 10.02 0.11 13.44
N ARG A 95 8.74 0.36 13.68
CA ARG A 95 7.67 -0.23 12.86
C ARG A 95 7.78 0.16 11.39
N THR A 96 8.08 1.43 11.11
CA THR A 96 8.26 1.92 9.74
C THR A 96 9.49 1.29 9.10
N LYS A 97 10.59 1.09 9.85
CA LYS A 97 11.78 0.34 9.39
C LYS A 97 11.41 -1.08 8.98
N SER A 98 10.71 -1.80 9.86
CA SER A 98 10.32 -3.20 9.61
C SER A 98 9.48 -3.32 8.34
N LEU A 99 8.50 -2.44 8.11
CA LEU A 99 7.68 -2.49 6.91
C LEU A 99 8.49 -2.23 5.63
N ALA A 100 9.41 -1.26 5.63
CA ALA A 100 10.27 -0.98 4.49
C ALA A 100 11.24 -2.14 4.21
N LEU A 101 11.87 -2.67 5.27
CA LEU A 101 12.78 -3.81 5.18
C LEU A 101 12.09 -5.06 4.65
N GLU A 102 10.89 -5.37 5.16
CA GLU A 102 10.11 -6.50 4.66
C GLU A 102 9.75 -6.32 3.18
N ALA A 103 9.42 -5.11 2.73
CA ALA A 103 9.17 -4.84 1.31
C ALA A 103 10.42 -5.15 0.46
N GLY A 104 11.59 -4.65 0.88
CA GLY A 104 12.86 -4.94 0.22
C GLY A 104 13.18 -6.45 0.18
N LYS A 105 12.96 -7.17 1.29
CA LYS A 105 13.20 -8.62 1.37
C LYS A 105 12.26 -9.45 0.51
N ILE A 106 11.01 -9.03 0.34
CA ILE A 106 10.09 -9.69 -0.59
C ILE A 106 10.63 -9.59 -2.02
N ILE A 107 11.07 -8.40 -2.45
CA ILE A 107 11.63 -8.21 -3.80
C ILE A 107 12.94 -8.98 -3.98
N LEU A 108 13.82 -8.97 -2.96
CA LEU A 108 15.04 -9.80 -2.95
C LEU A 108 14.71 -11.29 -3.17
N ASN A 109 13.72 -11.82 -2.46
CA ASN A 109 13.34 -13.22 -2.58
C ASN A 109 12.72 -13.54 -3.95
N ARG A 110 11.91 -12.65 -4.51
CA ARG A 110 11.35 -12.78 -5.87
C ARG A 110 12.46 -12.85 -6.91
N LEU A 111 13.42 -11.93 -6.84
CA LEU A 111 14.62 -11.93 -7.69
C LEU A 111 15.44 -13.22 -7.56
N ARG A 112 15.70 -13.65 -6.33
CA ARG A 112 16.42 -14.91 -6.04
C ARG A 112 15.72 -16.12 -6.63
N ASN A 113 14.39 -16.11 -6.68
CA ASN A 113 13.58 -17.20 -7.24
C ASN A 113 13.41 -17.10 -8.77
N GLY A 114 14.14 -16.20 -9.44
CA GLY A 114 14.17 -16.10 -10.91
C GLY A 114 13.09 -15.21 -11.50
N GLU A 115 12.36 -14.43 -10.69
CA GLU A 115 11.42 -13.46 -11.22
C GLU A 115 12.16 -12.30 -11.90
N GLN A 116 11.76 -11.99 -13.13
CA GLN A 116 12.38 -10.94 -13.93
C GLN A 116 11.75 -9.59 -13.64
N PHE A 117 12.59 -8.59 -13.40
CA PHE A 117 12.21 -7.20 -13.25
C PHE A 117 13.03 -6.35 -14.20
N ASP A 118 12.43 -5.29 -14.73
CA ASP A 118 13.22 -4.20 -15.29
C ASP A 118 13.98 -3.53 -14.13
N THR A 119 15.31 -3.62 -14.16
CA THR A 119 16.20 -3.05 -13.14
C THR A 119 15.96 -1.56 -12.89
N SER A 120 15.46 -0.81 -13.88
CA SER A 120 15.12 0.61 -13.73
C SER A 120 13.89 0.86 -12.85
N THR A 121 13.01 -0.13 -12.73
CA THR A 121 11.74 -0.04 -11.99
C THR A 121 11.78 -0.65 -10.59
N ILE A 122 12.83 -1.39 -10.24
CA ILE A 122 12.96 -2.04 -8.94
C ILE A 122 12.80 -1.06 -7.76
N PRO A 123 13.37 0.17 -7.77
CA PRO A 123 13.10 1.16 -6.73
C PRO A 123 11.61 1.45 -6.54
N GLU A 124 10.87 1.61 -7.64
CA GLU A 124 9.43 1.85 -7.61
C GLU A 124 8.67 0.68 -7.00
N VAL A 125 9.04 -0.55 -7.38
CA VAL A 125 8.41 -1.77 -6.88
C VAL A 125 8.64 -1.94 -5.37
N VAL A 126 9.83 -1.59 -4.85
CA VAL A 126 10.09 -1.64 -3.40
C VAL A 126 9.31 -0.56 -2.66
N ILE A 127 9.22 0.65 -3.20
CA ILE A 127 8.39 1.73 -2.64
C ILE A 127 6.91 1.33 -2.63
N GLU A 128 6.42 0.73 -3.72
CA GLU A 128 5.06 0.22 -3.83
C GLU A 128 4.77 -0.81 -2.75
N GLY A 129 5.66 -1.81 -2.61
CA GLY A 129 5.55 -2.84 -1.58
C GLY A 129 5.55 -2.27 -0.16
N TYR A 130 6.34 -1.23 0.10
CA TYR A 130 6.31 -0.51 1.38
C TYR A 130 4.96 0.15 1.63
N MET A 131 4.43 0.90 0.65
CA MET A 131 3.14 1.58 0.78
C MET A 131 2.00 0.57 0.99
N GLN A 132 1.99 -0.54 0.24
CA GLN A 132 1.03 -1.63 0.44
C GLN A 132 1.13 -2.22 1.85
N LYS A 133 2.34 -2.45 2.37
CA LYS A 133 2.53 -2.94 3.75
C LYS A 133 2.03 -1.96 4.81
N VAL A 134 2.23 -0.66 4.62
CA VAL A 134 1.66 0.36 5.52
C VAL A 134 0.14 0.28 5.51
N TYR A 135 -0.48 0.23 4.33
CA TYR A 135 -1.93 0.11 4.21
C TYR A 135 -2.46 -1.14 4.91
N VAL A 136 -1.89 -2.32 4.62
CA VAL A 136 -2.31 -3.58 5.25
C VAL A 136 -2.12 -3.53 6.77
N SER A 137 -0.98 -3.03 7.25
CA SER A 137 -0.64 -3.01 8.68
C SER A 137 -1.48 -2.01 9.49
N GLU A 138 -1.86 -0.88 8.90
CA GLU A 138 -2.56 0.19 9.61
C GLU A 138 -4.07 0.16 9.40
N PHE A 139 -4.54 -0.52 8.36
CA PHE A 139 -5.95 -0.70 8.09
C PHE A 139 -6.36 -2.17 8.17
N GLU A 140 -6.03 -2.99 7.17
CA GLU A 140 -6.62 -4.33 7.02
C GLU A 140 -6.38 -5.25 8.24
N ALA A 141 -5.16 -5.26 8.77
CA ALA A 141 -4.78 -6.09 9.92
C ALA A 141 -5.38 -5.62 11.25
N ARG A 142 -5.98 -4.41 11.29
CA ARG A 142 -6.61 -3.81 12.47
C ARG A 142 -8.13 -3.78 12.37
N ILE A 143 -8.69 -4.34 11.30
CA ILE A 143 -10.14 -4.49 11.17
C ILE A 143 -10.60 -5.43 12.29
N PRO A 144 -11.48 -4.98 13.20
CA PRO A 144 -12.00 -5.84 14.24
C PRO A 144 -12.85 -6.97 13.62
N PRO A 145 -12.91 -8.15 14.27
CA PRO A 145 -13.84 -9.20 13.86
C PRO A 145 -15.25 -8.63 13.79
N ILE A 146 -15.99 -8.95 12.73
CA ILE A 146 -17.35 -8.44 12.57
C ILE A 146 -18.22 -9.12 13.62
N SER A 147 -18.68 -8.37 14.61
CA SER A 147 -19.79 -8.80 15.45
C SER A 147 -21.08 -8.67 14.65
N ASN A 148 -22.01 -9.61 14.84
CA ASN A 148 -23.31 -9.63 14.17
C ASN A 148 -24.15 -8.34 14.38
N ASP A 149 -23.74 -7.46 15.29
CA ASP A 149 -24.44 -6.24 15.65
C ASP A 149 -24.13 -5.03 14.74
N HIS A 150 -23.07 -5.10 13.92
CA HIS A 150 -22.70 -3.98 13.04
C HIS A 150 -23.18 -4.20 11.60
N ALA A 151 -24.24 -3.48 11.22
CA ALA A 151 -24.80 -3.42 9.87
C ALA A 151 -25.30 -4.76 9.27
N GLN A 152 -25.44 -5.82 10.07
CA GLN A 152 -25.92 -7.15 9.65
C GLN A 152 -25.14 -7.75 8.45
N VAL A 153 -23.87 -7.38 8.28
CA VAL A 153 -23.02 -7.94 7.22
C VAL A 153 -22.26 -9.12 7.77
N ASP A 154 -22.35 -10.26 7.07
CA ASP A 154 -21.54 -11.42 7.40
C ASP A 154 -20.06 -11.23 7.01
N ASN A 155 -19.20 -12.05 7.60
CA ASN A 155 -17.75 -12.00 7.35
C ASN A 155 -17.37 -12.28 5.89
N LEU A 156 -18.19 -13.06 5.16
CA LEU A 156 -17.93 -13.40 3.77
C LEU A 156 -18.10 -12.17 2.88
N THR A 157 -19.27 -11.53 2.95
CA THR A 157 -19.64 -10.33 2.22
C THR A 157 -18.66 -9.19 2.49
N PHE A 158 -18.24 -9.00 3.75
CA PHE A 158 -17.24 -8.00 4.08
C PHE A 158 -15.88 -8.31 3.47
N THR A 159 -15.44 -9.57 3.51
CA THR A 159 -14.17 -10.00 2.92
C THR A 159 -14.16 -9.76 1.42
N GLU A 160 -15.24 -10.12 0.72
CA GLU A 160 -15.39 -9.87 -0.72
C GLU A 160 -15.29 -8.38 -1.05
N ARG A 161 -16.01 -7.53 -0.30
CA ARG A 161 -15.94 -6.07 -0.47
C ARG A 161 -14.54 -5.52 -0.23
N ARG A 162 -13.83 -6.03 0.79
CA ARG A 162 -12.45 -5.62 1.10
C ARG A 162 -11.50 -6.02 -0.02
N GLU A 163 -11.56 -7.26 -0.52
CA GLU A 163 -10.70 -7.69 -1.62
C GLU A 163 -11.00 -6.94 -2.92
N ALA A 164 -12.27 -6.65 -3.21
CA ALA A 164 -12.66 -5.82 -4.34
C ALA A 164 -12.09 -4.39 -4.22
N LEU A 165 -12.16 -3.79 -3.03
CA LEU A 165 -11.60 -2.47 -2.72
C LEU A 165 -10.08 -2.42 -2.89
N ARG A 166 -9.41 -3.50 -2.46
CA ARG A 166 -7.95 -3.60 -2.41
C ARG A 166 -7.30 -3.36 -3.75
N LYS A 167 -7.91 -3.86 -4.84
CA LYS A 167 -7.42 -3.64 -6.21
C LYS A 167 -7.31 -2.14 -6.55
N ASP A 168 -8.39 -1.39 -6.35
CA ASP A 168 -8.42 0.04 -6.68
C ASP A 168 -7.44 0.85 -5.80
N ILE A 169 -7.27 0.44 -4.54
CA ILE A 169 -6.28 1.04 -3.63
C ILE A 169 -4.85 0.74 -4.11
N PHE A 170 -4.57 -0.49 -4.53
CA PHE A 170 -3.23 -0.89 -4.97
C PHE A 170 -2.86 -0.23 -6.30
N ASP A 171 -3.82 -0.05 -7.21
CA ASP A 171 -3.62 0.73 -8.43
C ASP A 171 -3.26 2.18 -8.12
N GLN A 172 -3.87 2.77 -7.09
CA GLN A 172 -3.51 4.12 -6.63
C GLN A 172 -2.13 4.16 -5.95
N ILE A 173 -1.80 3.13 -5.17
CA ILE A 173 -0.48 2.98 -4.56
C ILE A 173 0.61 2.87 -5.62
N ASN A 174 0.41 2.10 -6.68
CA ASN A 174 1.37 2.00 -7.79
C ASN A 174 1.67 3.39 -8.40
N LYS A 175 0.62 4.18 -8.67
CA LYS A 175 0.78 5.56 -9.17
C LYS A 175 1.55 6.45 -8.20
N TRP A 176 1.29 6.32 -6.89
CA TRP A 176 2.01 7.06 -5.87
C TRP A 176 3.45 6.60 -5.71
N ALA A 177 3.74 5.32 -5.82
CA ALA A 177 5.10 4.79 -5.72
C ALA A 177 5.99 5.34 -6.83
N LYS A 178 5.50 5.34 -8.08
CA LYS A 178 6.17 5.98 -9.23
C LYS A 178 6.46 7.44 -8.97
N LYS A 179 5.46 8.18 -8.49
CA LYS A 179 5.62 9.60 -8.17
C LYS A 179 6.60 9.84 -7.02
N ALA A 180 6.51 9.05 -5.95
CA ALA A 180 7.38 9.17 -4.79
C ALA A 180 8.82 8.76 -5.09
N ASN A 181 9.05 7.88 -6.08
CA ASN A 181 10.37 7.56 -6.58
C ASN A 181 11.06 8.79 -7.23
N VAL A 182 10.29 9.53 -8.04
CA VAL A 182 10.75 10.74 -8.74
C VAL A 182 10.89 11.93 -7.77
N ASP A 183 9.88 12.17 -6.95
CA ASP A 183 9.83 13.30 -6.02
C ASP A 183 10.61 13.04 -4.71
N GLU A 184 11.14 11.82 -4.55
CA GLU A 184 11.87 11.35 -3.36
C GLU A 184 11.11 11.48 -2.02
N GLY A 185 9.78 11.45 -2.08
CA GLY A 185 8.97 11.68 -0.89
C GLY A 185 7.46 11.58 -1.12
N VAL A 186 6.72 11.80 -0.03
CA VAL A 186 5.26 11.75 0.03
C VAL A 186 4.60 13.14 0.00
N GLY A 187 5.38 14.22 0.17
CA GLY A 187 4.85 15.59 0.25
C GLY A 187 3.95 15.98 -0.93
N ASN A 188 4.37 15.61 -2.14
CA ASN A 188 3.70 15.93 -3.41
C ASN A 188 2.64 14.91 -3.86
N LEU A 189 2.42 13.86 -3.06
CA LEU A 189 1.36 12.89 -3.33
C LEU A 189 -0.01 13.53 -3.14
N ARG A 190 -0.89 13.24 -4.09
CA ARG A 190 -2.27 13.73 -4.15
C ARG A 190 -3.18 12.58 -4.52
N ARG A 191 -4.39 12.57 -3.94
CA ARG A 191 -5.46 11.67 -4.41
C ARG A 191 -5.83 12.04 -5.84
N ASN A 192 -6.26 11.04 -6.61
CA ASN A 192 -6.91 11.32 -7.87
C ASN A 192 -8.18 12.14 -7.65
N ARG A 193 -8.54 12.94 -8.65
CA ARG A 193 -9.85 13.59 -8.67
C ARG A 193 -10.91 12.50 -8.58
N ARG A 194 -11.96 12.77 -7.80
CA ARG A 194 -13.15 11.92 -7.78
C ARG A 194 -13.65 11.84 -9.22
N SER A 195 -13.71 10.65 -9.80
CA SER A 195 -14.42 10.45 -11.05
C SER A 195 -15.86 10.86 -10.79
N GLN A 196 -16.31 11.94 -11.43
CA GLN A 196 -17.74 12.15 -11.59
C GLN A 196 -18.18 10.97 -12.45
N VAL A 197 -18.90 10.03 -11.85
CA VAL A 197 -19.69 9.08 -12.63
C VAL A 197 -20.59 9.97 -13.49
N LYS A 198 -20.41 9.95 -14.81
CA LYS A 198 -21.41 10.54 -15.70
C LYS A 198 -22.71 9.83 -15.34
N GLU A 199 -23.75 10.57 -14.96
CA GLU A 199 -25.10 10.03 -14.99
C GLU A 199 -25.26 9.40 -16.37
N ILE A 200 -25.61 8.11 -16.39
CA ILE A 200 -26.09 7.49 -17.62
C ILE A 200 -27.42 8.20 -17.87
N ASP A 201 -27.42 9.16 -18.79
CA ASP A 201 -28.64 9.77 -19.26
C ASP A 201 -29.37 8.73 -20.12
N LEU A 202 -30.35 8.07 -19.52
CA LEU A 202 -31.15 7.02 -20.17
C LEU A 202 -32.01 7.57 -21.31
N GLU A 203 -32.08 8.90 -21.49
CA GLU A 203 -32.81 9.52 -22.61
C GLU A 203 -31.98 9.58 -23.91
N GLU A 204 -30.64 9.57 -23.85
CA GLU A 204 -29.80 9.58 -25.08
C GLU A 204 -29.65 8.19 -25.74
N ASP A 205 -29.75 7.10 -24.96
CA ASP A 205 -29.50 5.72 -25.46
C ASP A 205 -30.77 5.01 -26.01
N LEU A 206 -31.92 5.68 -26.07
CA LEU A 206 -33.17 5.14 -26.64
C LEU A 206 -33.47 5.62 -28.07
N VAL A 207 -32.56 6.37 -28.70
CA VAL A 207 -32.69 6.74 -30.11
C VAL A 207 -31.84 5.79 -30.97
N ILE A 208 -32.39 4.60 -31.24
CA ILE A 208 -32.03 3.76 -32.39
C ILE A 208 -33.28 3.54 -33.23
#